data_AF-A0A1G2FJN8-F1
#
_entry.id   AF-A0A1G2FJN8-F1
#
_cell.length_a   1.000
_cell.length_b   1.000
_cell.length_c   1.000
_cell.angle_alpha   90.00
_cell.angle_beta   90.00
_cell.angle_gamma   90.00
#
_symmetry.space_group_name_H-M   'P 1'
#
loop_
_entity.id
_entity.type
_entity.pdbx_description
1 polymer ?
#
loop_
_entity_poly.entity_id
_entity_poly.type
_entity_poly.pdbx_seq_one_letter_code
_entity_poly.pdbx_strand_id
1 'polypeptide(L)'
;MKIFKRNTLISLFIVLSFLVNMNFVFADDLPSEKVEGVLVRAINWLAGILATVAVLMVLGGGVVWVTAGGEEDRVKSARKWLTAGLIGLAVSLAAVIIVNVVLSLFRP
;
A
#
# COMPACT_ATOMS: atom_id res chain seq x y z
N MET A 1 30.31 -2.90 16.43
CA MET A 1 29.82 -2.55 15.07
C MET A 1 28.99 -3.69 14.45
N LYS A 2 27.84 -4.08 15.04
CA LYS A 2 26.98 -5.19 14.53
C LYS A 2 25.50 -4.80 14.29
N ILE A 3 25.10 -3.61 14.73
CA ILE A 3 23.71 -3.13 14.63
C ILE A 3 23.38 -2.64 13.21
N PHE A 4 24.41 -2.24 12.46
CA PHE A 4 24.29 -1.67 11.11
C PHE A 4 23.95 -2.69 10.01
N LYS A 5 24.07 -4.00 10.23
CA LYS A 5 23.75 -4.99 9.17
C LYS A 5 22.25 -5.32 9.07
N ARG A 6 21.53 -5.36 10.20
CA ARG A 6 20.13 -5.83 10.24
C ARG A 6 19.10 -4.72 10.00
N ASN A 7 19.32 -3.52 10.54
CA ASN A 7 18.38 -2.41 10.36
C ASN A 7 18.48 -1.76 8.97
N THR A 8 19.68 -1.70 8.38
CA THR A 8 19.88 -1.11 7.05
C THR A 8 19.31 -1.98 5.92
N LEU A 9 19.27 -3.30 6.10
CA LEU A 9 18.61 -4.21 5.17
C LEU A 9 17.09 -4.01 5.15
N ILE A 10 16.48 -3.80 6.31
CA ILE A 10 15.03 -3.56 6.44
C ILE A 10 14.66 -2.22 5.79
N SER A 11 15.43 -1.15 6.03
CA SER A 11 15.18 0.13 5.37
C SER A 11 15.42 0.08 3.86
N LEU A 12 16.42 -0.69 3.40
CA LEU A 12 16.68 -0.88 1.97
C LEU A 12 15.53 -1.62 1.28
N PHE A 13 14.97 -2.65 1.93
CA PHE A 13 13.82 -3.39 1.42
C PHE A 13 12.56 -2.53 1.34
N ILE A 14 12.34 -1.65 2.32
CA ILE A 14 11.24 -0.67 2.31
C ILE A 14 11.42 0.34 1.18
N VAL A 15 12.61 0.91 1.02
CA VAL A 15 12.91 1.89 -0.05
C VAL A 15 12.79 1.24 -1.43
N LEU A 16 13.27 0.01 -1.58
CA LEU A 16 13.15 -0.75 -2.83
C LEU A 16 11.68 -1.05 -3.16
N SER A 17 10.89 -1.46 -2.17
CA SER A 17 9.45 -1.67 -2.35
C SER A 17 8.72 -0.38 -2.72
N PHE A 18 9.10 0.75 -2.12
CA PHE A 18 8.57 2.08 -2.45
C PHE A 18 8.84 2.44 -3.92
N LEU A 19 10.08 2.24 -4.39
CA LEU A 19 10.47 2.49 -5.78
C LEU A 19 9.73 1.57 -6.77
N VAL A 20 9.52 0.30 -6.42
CA VAL A 20 8.77 -0.65 -7.26
C VAL A 20 7.28 -0.27 -7.36
N ASN A 21 6.65 0.13 -6.25
CA ASN A 21 5.25 0.57 -6.26
C ASN A 21 5.08 1.87 -7.06
N MET A 22 6.03 2.80 -6.96
CA MET A 22 6.04 3.98 -7.82
C MET A 22 6.17 3.64 -9.31
N ASN A 23 6.78 2.53 -9.70
CA ASN A 23 6.78 2.18 -11.11
C ASN A 23 5.44 1.58 -11.55
N PHE A 24 4.88 0.65 -10.76
CA PHE A 24 3.60 -0.02 -11.05
C PHE A 24 2.44 0.95 -11.21
N VAL A 25 2.43 2.02 -10.43
CA VAL A 25 1.35 3.03 -10.40
C VAL A 25 1.42 4.01 -11.58
N PHE A 26 2.57 4.15 -12.23
CA PHE A 26 2.80 5.15 -13.28
C PHE A 26 2.95 4.51 -14.68
N ALA A 27 3.01 3.18 -14.77
CA ALA A 27 3.20 2.42 -16.00
C ALA A 27 1.91 2.13 -16.79
N ASP A 28 0.85 2.93 -16.60
CA ASP A 28 -0.36 2.83 -17.42
C ASP A 28 -0.19 3.61 -18.72
N ASP A 29 0.02 2.89 -19.82
CA ASP A 29 0.03 3.41 -21.20
C ASP A 29 -1.42 3.49 -21.74
N LEU A 30 -2.27 4.23 -21.02
CA LEU A 30 -3.65 4.45 -21.43
C LEU A 30 -3.69 5.56 -22.48
N PRO A 31 -4.32 5.35 -23.65
CA PRO A 31 -4.39 6.35 -24.70
C PRO A 31 -5.06 7.63 -24.17
N SER A 32 -4.27 8.70 -24.09
CA SER A 32 -4.55 9.93 -23.34
C SER A 32 -5.53 10.90 -24.01
N GLU A 33 -6.32 10.45 -24.99
CA GLU A 33 -7.21 11.33 -25.74
C GLU A 33 -8.58 11.53 -25.09
N LYS A 34 -8.91 10.80 -24.00
CA LYS A 34 -10.21 10.93 -23.30
C LYS A 34 -10.03 11.29 -21.83
N VAL A 35 -10.99 12.04 -21.29
CA VAL A 35 -11.11 12.43 -19.87
C VAL A 35 -10.98 11.22 -18.93
N GLU A 36 -11.39 10.03 -19.39
CA GLU A 36 -11.23 8.75 -18.72
C GLU A 36 -9.77 8.42 -18.37
N GLY A 37 -8.81 8.68 -19.28
CA GLY A 37 -7.40 8.37 -19.03
C GLY A 37 -6.80 9.18 -17.89
N VAL A 38 -7.20 10.45 -17.75
CA VAL A 38 -6.75 11.33 -16.65
C VAL A 38 -7.33 10.87 -15.31
N LEU A 39 -8.62 10.49 -15.29
CA LEU A 39 -9.30 9.98 -14.11
C LEU A 39 -8.71 8.66 -13.62
N VAL A 40 -8.50 7.70 -14.52
CA VAL A 40 -7.89 6.40 -14.19
C VAL A 40 -6.48 6.59 -13.66
N ARG A 41 -5.68 7.44 -14.31
CA ARG A 41 -4.32 7.73 -13.87
C ARG A 41 -4.29 8.37 -12.48
N ALA A 42 -5.19 9.30 -12.19
CA ALA A 42 -5.31 9.92 -10.87
C ALA A 42 -5.73 8.91 -9.78
N ILE A 43 -6.69 8.03 -10.09
CA ILE A 43 -7.15 7.00 -9.15
C ILE A 43 -6.06 5.96 -8.88
N ASN A 44 -5.36 5.46 -9.91
CA ASN A 44 -4.24 4.54 -9.73
C ASN A 44 -3.12 5.19 -8.90
N TRP A 45 -2.86 6.48 -9.09
CA TRP A 45 -1.95 7.25 -8.24
C TRP A 45 -2.33 7.25 -6.76
N LEU A 46 -3.58 7.62 -6.48
CA LEU A 46 -4.12 7.66 -5.12
C LEU A 46 -4.16 6.27 -4.48
N ALA A 47 -4.60 5.26 -5.24
CA ALA A 47 -4.66 3.87 -4.79
C ALA A 47 -3.26 3.31 -4.45
N GLY A 48 -2.25 3.65 -5.25
CA GLY A 48 -0.86 3.26 -5.01
C GLY A 48 -0.25 3.87 -3.74
N ILE A 49 -0.50 5.16 -3.51
CA ILE A 49 -0.07 5.85 -2.30
C ILE A 49 -0.75 5.23 -1.07
N LEU A 50 -2.08 5.02 -1.15
CA LEU A 50 -2.85 4.39 -0.08
C LEU A 50 -2.38 2.96 0.22
N ALA A 51 -2.15 2.15 -0.81
CA ALA A 51 -1.64 0.78 -0.65
C ALA A 51 -0.28 0.76 0.04
N THR A 52 0.62 1.66 -0.35
CA THR A 52 1.96 1.77 0.24
C THR A 52 1.88 2.15 1.72
N VAL A 53 1.05 3.14 2.07
CA VAL A 53 0.84 3.54 3.47
C VAL A 53 0.22 2.41 4.27
N ALA A 54 -0.75 1.69 3.71
CA ALA A 54 -1.38 0.54 4.35
C ALA A 54 -0.35 -0.54 4.70
N VAL A 55 0.54 -0.89 3.76
CA VAL A 55 1.63 -1.86 4.00
C VAL A 55 2.55 -1.39 5.12
N LEU A 56 2.94 -0.11 5.15
CA LEU A 56 3.76 0.44 6.22
C LEU A 56 3.09 0.35 7.60
N MET A 57 1.78 0.61 7.67
CA MET A 57 1.01 0.47 8.91
C MET A 57 0.92 -0.98 9.39
N VAL A 58 0.73 -1.94 8.47
CA VAL A 58 0.71 -3.37 8.79
C VAL A 58 2.08 -3.83 9.29
N LEU A 59 3.17 -3.43 8.64
CA LEU A 59 4.53 -3.77 9.06
C LEU A 59 4.88 -3.16 10.41
N GLY A 60 4.58 -1.87 10.62
CA GLY A 60 4.79 -1.20 11.91
C GLY A 60 3.97 -1.83 13.02
N GLY A 61 2.67 -2.07 12.78
CA GLY A 61 1.79 -2.73 13.74
C GLY A 61 2.19 -4.17 14.03
N GLY A 62 2.68 -4.92 13.04
CA GLY A 62 3.19 -6.28 13.19
C GLY A 62 4.44 -6.36 14.06
N VAL A 63 5.40 -5.43 13.88
CA VAL A 63 6.59 -5.36 14.74
C VAL A 63 6.21 -5.02 16.17
N VAL A 64 5.30 -4.05 16.38
CA VAL A 64 4.81 -3.70 17.73
C VAL A 64 4.06 -4.88 18.36
N TRP A 65 3.27 -5.62 17.58
CA TRP A 65 2.53 -6.79 18.09
C TRP A 65 3.47 -7.90 18.57
N VAL A 66 4.50 -8.23 17.80
CA VAL A 66 5.49 -9.28 18.16
C VAL A 66 6.36 -8.84 19.34
N THR A 67 6.66 -7.56 19.46
CA THR A 67 7.49 -7.00 20.56
C THR A 67 6.69 -6.65 21.82
N ALA A 68 5.36 -6.70 21.80
CA ALA A 68 4.51 -6.31 22.93
C ALA A 68 4.60 -7.25 24.14
N GLY A 69 5.11 -8.48 23.99
CA GLY A 69 5.44 -9.37 25.11
C GLY A 69 4.28 -9.78 26.02
N GLY A 70 3.03 -9.53 25.63
CA GLY A 70 1.83 -9.81 26.44
C GLY A 70 1.26 -8.60 27.19
N GLU A 71 1.85 -7.41 27.07
CA GLU A 71 1.28 -6.20 27.66
C GLU A 71 0.01 -5.76 26.91
N GLU A 72 -1.15 -5.85 27.58
CA GLU A 72 -2.47 -5.68 26.96
C GLU A 72 -2.62 -4.37 26.18
N ASP A 73 -2.10 -3.26 26.70
CA ASP A 73 -2.19 -1.95 26.06
C ASP A 73 -1.43 -1.88 24.74
N ARG A 74 -0.26 -2.52 24.67
CA ARG A 74 0.55 -2.59 23.45
C ARG A 74 -0.06 -3.55 22.44
N VAL A 75 -0.61 -4.68 22.89
CA VAL A 75 -1.32 -5.63 22.03
C VAL A 75 -2.58 -4.99 21.43
N LYS A 76 -3.35 -4.24 22.24
CA LYS A 76 -4.56 -3.54 21.81
C LYS A 76 -4.24 -2.44 20.80
N SER A 77 -3.19 -1.66 21.06
CA SER A 77 -2.70 -0.64 20.13
C SER A 77 -2.20 -1.25 18.82
N ALA A 78 -1.41 -2.32 18.88
CA ALA A 78 -0.92 -3.01 17.70
C ALA A 78 -2.05 -3.61 16.85
N ARG A 79 -3.07 -4.22 17.48
CA ARG A 79 -4.27 -4.71 16.78
C ARG A 79 -5.00 -3.61 16.04
N LYS A 80 -5.16 -2.43 16.64
CA LYS A 80 -5.81 -1.28 15.99
C LYS A 80 -5.06 -0.83 14.73
N TRP A 81 -3.73 -0.84 14.78
CA TRP A 81 -2.88 -0.49 13.65
C TRP A 81 -2.93 -1.55 12.54
N LEU A 82 -2.92 -2.83 12.92
CA LEU A 82 -3.09 -3.95 12.01
C LEU A 82 -4.44 -3.92 11.30
N THR A 83 -5.54 -3.69 12.03
CA THR A 83 -6.88 -3.61 11.42
C THR A 83 -7.02 -2.40 10.52
N ALA A 84 -6.50 -1.24 10.91
CA ALA A 84 -6.48 -0.05 10.05
C ALA A 84 -5.67 -0.29 8.76
N GLY A 85 -4.50 -0.93 8.87
CA GLY A 85 -3.66 -1.29 7.73
C GLY A 85 -4.35 -2.31 6.81
N LEU A 86 -5.01 -3.33 7.37
CA LEU A 86 -5.78 -4.32 6.60
C LEU A 86 -6.95 -3.68 5.84
N ILE A 87 -7.68 -2.75 6.47
CA ILE A 87 -8.77 -2.02 5.80
C ILE A 87 -8.22 -1.16 4.66
N GLY A 88 -7.11 -0.43 4.88
CA GLY A 88 -6.46 0.35 3.82
C GLY A 88 -6.02 -0.51 2.63
N LEU A 89 -5.54 -1.72 2.90
CA LEU A 89 -5.14 -2.68 1.87
C LEU A 89 -6.34 -3.26 1.11
N ALA A 90 -7.44 -3.55 1.82
CA ALA A 90 -8.67 -4.01 1.19
C ALA A 90 -9.29 -2.94 0.28
N VAL A 91 -9.27 -1.67 0.70
CA VAL A 91 -9.78 -0.54 -0.07
C VAL A 91 -8.93 -0.29 -1.32
N SER A 92 -7.60 -0.37 -1.23
CA SER A 92 -6.75 -0.20 -2.41
C SER A 92 -6.97 -1.28 -3.47
N LEU A 93 -7.15 -2.54 -3.05
CA LEU A 93 -7.51 -3.64 -3.95
C LEU A 93 -8.89 -3.42 -4.59
N ALA A 94 -9.88 -3.00 -3.79
CA ALA A 94 -11.23 -2.72 -4.28
C ALA A 94 -11.24 -1.58 -5.32
N ALA A 95 -10.44 -0.53 -5.12
CA ALA A 95 -10.35 0.59 -6.05
C ALA A 95 -9.91 0.15 -7.45
N VAL A 96 -8.87 -0.69 -7.54
CA VAL A 96 -8.36 -1.20 -8.83
C VAL A 96 -9.41 -2.07 -9.53
N ILE A 97 -10.10 -2.93 -8.79
CA ILE A 97 -11.15 -3.79 -9.33
C ILE A 97 -12.29 -2.96 -9.92
N ILE A 98 -12.77 -1.94 -9.19
CA ILE A 98 -13.86 -1.08 -9.64
C ILE A 98 -13.49 -0.36 -10.94
N VAL A 99 -12.28 0.20 -11.02
CA VAL A 99 -11.81 0.89 -12.23
C VAL A 99 -11.80 -0.06 -13.43
N ASN A 100 -11.25 -1.26 -13.28
CA ASN A 100 -11.20 -2.26 -14.35
C ASN A 100 -12.61 -2.67 -14.80
N VAL A 101 -13.56 -2.84 -13.87
CA VAL A 101 -14.95 -3.16 -14.20
C VAL A 101 -15.59 -2.03 -14.99
N VAL A 102 -15.45 -0.77 -14.55
CA VAL A 102 -16.02 0.38 -15.27
C VAL A 102 -15.43 0.51 -16.68
N LEU A 103 -14.11 0.35 -16.83
CA LEU A 103 -13.46 0.39 -18.14
C LEU A 103 -13.92 -0.75 -19.05
N SER A 104 -14.14 -1.95 -18.49
CA SER A 104 -14.62 -3.10 -19.26
C SER A 104 -16.07 -2.95 -19.71
N LEU A 105 -16.89 -2.20 -18.97
CA LEU A 105 -18.28 -1.91 -19.33
C LEU A 105 -18.39 -0.80 -20.39
N PHE A 106 -17.43 0.14 -20.41
CA PHE A 106 -17.44 1.28 -21.34
C PHE A 106 -16.69 1.00 -22.64
N ARG A 107 -15.92 -0.09 -22.71
CA ARG A 107 -15.29 -0.58 -23.93
C ARG A 107 -16.28 -1.53 -24.63
N PRO A 108 -16.98 -1.08 -25.71
CA PRO A 108 -17.88 -1.95 -26.46
C PRO A 108 -17.14 -3.13 -27.11
#